data_AF-A0A0N4VMN6-F1
#
_entry.id   AF-A0A0N4VMN6-F1
#
_cell.length_a   1.000
_cell.length_b   1.000
_cell.length_c   1.000
_cell.angle_alpha   90.00
_cell.angle_beta   90.00
_cell.angle_gamma   90.00
#
_symmetry.space_group_name_H-M   'P 1'
#
loop_
_entity.id
_entity.type
_entity.pdbx_description
1 polymer ?
#
loop_
_entity_poly.entity_id
_entity_poly.type
_entity_poly.pdbx_seq_one_letter_code
_entity_poly.pdbx_strand_id
1 'polypeptide(L)'
;MKSTISDIYVVSPKARFLLQFDSRRVTIIIQEHWTSRDVIRIFGAITYFGKFVRTVTISASIMELMIAGLSSMDLTRWHAFQCYLKAFNHSNLEDAVHIHCVKGNTDTILMPRLTELTIYVSPSEFSCLSRYMDYGVSSNCIYSVTNLCLLRLNLPARQSIFPHNSEPFHRRRCNQHIRSFRHWSNASSLQEKYCQKYS
;
A
#
# COMPACT_ATOMS: atom_id res chain seq x y z
N MET A 1 27.42 -26.05 12.49
CA MET A 1 27.83 -24.98 11.56
C MET A 1 26.86 -23.81 11.74
N LYS A 2 27.22 -22.81 12.56
CA LYS A 2 26.35 -21.66 12.86
C LYS A 2 26.49 -20.68 11.69
N SER A 3 25.45 -20.56 10.86
CA SER A 3 25.35 -19.49 9.86
C SER A 3 25.04 -18.20 10.62
N THR A 4 26.06 -17.36 10.81
CA THR A 4 25.90 -16.00 11.31
C THR A 4 25.34 -15.18 10.14
N ILE A 5 24.02 -15.11 10.01
CA ILE A 5 23.37 -14.22 9.06
C ILE A 5 23.57 -12.80 9.62
N SER A 6 24.50 -12.06 9.04
CA SER A 6 24.68 -10.65 9.33
C SER A 6 23.54 -9.89 8.67
N ASP A 7 22.55 -9.46 9.45
CA ASP A 7 21.58 -8.46 8.99
C ASP A 7 22.34 -7.19 8.62
N ILE A 8 22.39 -6.86 7.32
CA ILE A 8 23.00 -5.62 6.87
C ILE A 8 21.94 -4.53 6.93
N TYR A 9 22.11 -3.59 7.86
CA TYR A 9 21.32 -2.36 7.91
C TYR A 9 22.03 -1.29 7.11
N VAL A 10 21.41 -0.86 6.01
CA VAL A 10 21.90 0.29 5.25
C VAL A 10 21.07 1.50 5.66
N VAL A 11 21.70 2.40 6.42
CA VAL A 11 21.18 3.73 6.69
C VAL A 11 21.59 4.63 5.52
N SER A 12 20.64 5.16 4.78
CA SER A 12 20.97 6.18 3.79
C SER A 12 21.25 7.50 4.52
N PRO A 13 22.44 8.11 4.40
CA PRO A 13 22.74 9.39 5.08
C PRO A 13 21.82 10.53 4.63
N LYS A 14 21.16 10.36 3.48
CA LYS A 14 20.32 11.35 2.83
C LYS A 14 18.84 10.99 2.84
N ALA A 15 18.45 9.83 3.39
CA ALA A 15 17.06 9.37 3.36
C ALA A 15 16.57 8.86 4.72
N ARG A 16 15.31 9.17 5.04
CA ARG A 16 14.67 8.84 6.33
C ARG A 16 14.02 7.46 6.36
N PHE A 17 14.66 6.47 5.72
CA PHE A 17 14.22 5.08 5.76
C PHE A 17 15.42 4.15 5.91
N LEU A 18 15.17 3.00 6.51
CA LEU A 18 16.15 1.93 6.73
C LEU A 18 15.89 0.82 5.73
N LEU A 19 16.97 0.25 5.20
CA LEU A 19 16.94 -1.00 4.45
C LEU A 19 17.62 -2.08 5.28
N GLN A 20 16.90 -3.16 5.52
CA GLN A 20 17.45 -4.38 6.11
C GLN A 20 17.50 -5.46 5.04
N PHE A 21 18.67 -6.03 4.83
CA PHE A 21 18.88 -7.14 3.92
C PHE A 21 19.11 -8.43 4.69
N ASP A 22 18.43 -9.47 4.24
CA ASP A 22 18.71 -10.88 4.51
C ASP A 22 18.92 -11.57 3.15
N SER A 23 19.55 -12.74 3.16
CA SER A 23 19.82 -13.63 2.03
C SER A 23 18.69 -13.76 1.00
N ARG A 24 17.43 -13.61 1.42
CA ARG A 24 16.24 -13.72 0.54
C ARG A 24 15.17 -12.66 0.77
N ARG A 25 15.43 -11.64 1.60
CA ARG A 25 14.44 -10.64 1.99
C ARG A 25 15.05 -9.25 2.02
N VAL A 26 14.29 -8.29 1.53
CA VAL A 26 14.55 -6.86 1.73
C VAL A 26 13.40 -6.29 2.54
N THR A 27 13.71 -5.63 3.65
CA THR A 27 12.73 -4.92 4.47
C THR A 27 13.04 -3.43 4.39
N ILE A 28 12.03 -2.64 4.04
CA ILE A 28 12.11 -1.18 4.01
C ILE A 28 11.31 -0.65 5.20
N ILE A 29 11.98 0.01 6.14
CA ILE A 29 11.33 0.62 7.30
C ILE A 29 11.36 2.14 7.10
N ILE A 30 10.18 2.73 6.99
CA ILE A 30 10.01 4.14 6.66
C ILE A 30 9.65 4.89 7.94
N GLN A 31 10.38 5.96 8.24
CA GLN A 31 10.01 6.84 9.35
C GLN A 31 8.81 7.72 8.98
N GLU A 32 7.99 8.04 9.96
CA GLU A 32 6.73 8.79 9.79
C GLU A 32 6.93 10.18 9.13
N HIS A 33 8.11 10.76 9.29
CA HIS A 33 8.47 12.11 8.84
C HIS A 33 9.30 12.10 7.55
N TRP A 34 8.88 11.29 6.57
CA TRP A 34 9.45 11.27 5.23
C TRP A 34 9.21 12.58 4.45
N THR A 35 10.21 12.97 3.66
CA THR A 35 10.15 14.11 2.73
C THR A 35 9.72 13.64 1.34
N SER A 36 9.33 14.58 0.46
CA SER A 36 9.05 14.25 -0.95
C SER A 36 10.23 13.55 -1.65
N ARG A 37 11.48 13.89 -1.29
CA ARG A 37 12.67 13.19 -1.78
C ARG A 37 12.76 11.76 -1.28
N ASP A 38 12.32 11.48 -0.06
CA ASP A 38 12.28 10.12 0.48
C ASP A 38 11.24 9.28 -0.26
N VAL A 39 10.05 9.85 -0.54
CA VAL A 39 8.98 9.21 -1.31
C VAL A 39 9.49 8.75 -2.68
N ILE A 40 10.18 9.62 -3.42
CA ILE A 40 10.75 9.29 -4.73
C ILE A 40 11.76 8.14 -4.62
N ARG A 41 12.63 8.17 -3.60
CA ARG A 41 13.64 7.12 -3.39
C ARG A 41 13.03 5.79 -2.99
N ILE A 42 12.00 5.81 -2.14
CA ILE A 42 11.26 4.62 -1.72
C ILE A 42 10.58 4.00 -2.94
N PHE A 43 9.89 4.79 -3.76
CA PHE A 43 9.28 4.28 -4.99
C PHE A 43 10.33 3.74 -5.97
N GLY A 44 11.49 4.41 -6.09
CA GLY A 44 12.62 3.89 -6.85
C GLY A 44 13.12 2.53 -6.34
N ALA A 45 13.25 2.36 -5.02
CA ALA A 45 13.62 1.09 -4.40
C ALA A 45 12.56 0.00 -4.67
N ILE A 46 11.27 0.33 -4.52
CA ILE A 46 10.17 -0.59 -4.82
C ILE A 46 10.21 -1.02 -6.30
N THR A 47 10.45 -0.08 -7.21
CA THR A 47 10.53 -0.37 -8.65
C THR A 47 11.74 -1.24 -8.99
N TYR A 48 12.87 -1.04 -8.30
CA TYR A 48 14.07 -1.84 -8.47
C TYR A 48 13.85 -3.28 -7.98
N PHE A 49 13.43 -3.46 -6.72
CA PHE A 49 13.24 -4.78 -6.12
C PHE A 49 12.00 -5.51 -6.66
N GLY A 50 10.97 -4.77 -7.06
CA GLY A 50 9.68 -5.29 -7.55
C GLY A 50 9.82 -6.32 -8.67
N LYS A 51 10.85 -6.17 -9.51
CA LYS A 51 11.17 -7.10 -10.61
C LYS A 51 11.49 -8.53 -10.14
N PHE A 52 11.89 -8.70 -8.89
CA PHE A 52 12.43 -9.94 -8.35
C PHE A 52 11.59 -10.56 -7.23
N VAL A 53 10.70 -9.79 -6.59
CA VAL A 53 9.93 -10.25 -5.44
C VAL A 53 8.83 -11.24 -5.83
N ARG A 54 8.61 -12.23 -4.96
CA ARG A 54 7.50 -13.19 -5.04
C ARG A 54 6.46 -12.98 -3.95
N THR A 55 6.89 -12.59 -2.76
CA THR A 55 6.03 -12.32 -1.61
C THR A 55 6.25 -10.89 -1.14
N VAL A 56 5.17 -10.14 -0.97
CA VAL A 56 5.20 -8.76 -0.51
C VAL A 56 4.23 -8.58 0.65
N THR A 57 4.71 -7.90 1.69
CA THR A 57 3.92 -7.44 2.82
C THR A 57 4.12 -5.94 2.95
N ILE A 58 3.04 -5.16 2.85
CA ILE A 58 3.07 -3.69 2.81
C ILE A 58 1.89 -3.09 3.57
N SER A 59 2.03 -1.84 4.00
CA SER A 59 0.90 -1.05 4.51
C SER A 59 0.08 -0.46 3.38
N ALA A 60 -1.16 -0.09 3.68
CA ALA A 60 -2.09 0.49 2.71
C ALA A 60 -1.59 1.84 2.15
N SER A 61 -0.91 2.66 2.95
CA SER A 61 -0.27 3.90 2.51
C SER A 61 0.88 3.69 1.50
N ILE A 62 1.69 2.65 1.70
CA ILE A 62 2.77 2.31 0.76
C ILE A 62 2.22 1.71 -0.53
N MET A 63 1.12 0.96 -0.44
CA MET A 63 0.39 0.54 -1.63
C MET A 63 -0.19 1.75 -2.39
N GLU A 64 -0.72 2.75 -1.69
CA GLU A 64 -1.18 4.01 -2.31
C GLU A 64 -0.04 4.73 -3.04
N LEU A 65 1.15 4.79 -2.42
CA LEU A 65 2.36 5.32 -3.07
C LEU A 65 2.69 4.57 -4.36
N MET A 66 2.65 3.23 -4.34
CA MET A 66 2.92 2.43 -5.54
C MET A 66 1.96 2.75 -6.67
N ILE A 67 0.67 2.84 -6.36
CA ILE A 67 -0.39 3.16 -7.32
C ILE A 67 -0.20 4.58 -7.87
N ALA A 68 0.07 5.56 -6.99
CA ALA A 68 0.33 6.93 -7.37
C ALA A 68 1.56 7.04 -8.30
N GLY A 69 2.65 6.33 -8.00
CA GLY A 69 3.86 6.32 -8.82
C GLY A 69 3.71 5.66 -10.19
N LEU A 70 2.66 4.85 -10.39
CA LEU A 70 2.28 4.27 -11.69
C LEU A 70 1.25 5.12 -12.45
N SER A 71 0.71 6.17 -11.82
CA SER A 71 -0.27 7.08 -12.40
C SER A 71 0.39 8.30 -13.05
N SER A 72 -0.42 9.23 -13.57
CA SER A 72 0.02 10.55 -14.02
C SER A 72 0.40 11.49 -12.86
N MET A 73 0.25 11.06 -11.61
CA MET A 73 0.53 11.86 -10.42
C MET A 73 2.05 12.03 -10.20
N ASP A 74 2.51 13.27 -10.13
CA ASP A 74 3.86 13.56 -9.64
C ASP A 74 3.99 13.17 -8.15
N LEU A 75 5.05 12.47 -7.78
CA LEU A 75 5.23 11.96 -6.41
C LEU A 75 5.49 13.07 -5.38
N THR A 76 6.01 14.22 -5.80
CA THR A 76 6.13 15.39 -4.91
C THR A 76 4.74 15.97 -4.62
N ARG A 77 3.89 16.06 -5.65
CA ARG A 77 2.49 16.45 -5.49
C ARG A 77 1.72 15.44 -4.65
N TRP A 78 1.98 14.14 -4.81
CA TRP A 78 1.36 13.09 -4.00
C TRP A 78 1.76 13.24 -2.53
N HIS A 79 3.04 13.50 -2.24
CA HIS A 79 3.49 13.76 -0.88
C HIS A 79 2.82 14.99 -0.26
N ALA A 80 2.71 16.09 -1.02
CA ALA A 80 1.98 17.29 -0.57
C ALA A 80 0.50 16.99 -0.28
N PHE A 81 -0.13 16.16 -1.11
CA PHE A 81 -1.49 15.70 -0.89
C PHE A 81 -1.62 14.88 0.41
N GLN A 82 -0.73 13.93 0.66
CA GLN A 82 -0.73 13.17 1.91
C GLN A 82 -0.53 14.08 3.14
N CYS A 83 0.32 15.11 3.04
CA CYS A 83 0.47 16.13 4.09
C CYS A 83 -0.82 16.93 4.31
N TYR A 84 -1.55 17.26 3.23
CA TYR A 84 -2.85 17.92 3.33
C TYR A 84 -3.89 17.03 4.01
N LEU A 85 -3.96 15.74 3.66
CA LEU A 85 -4.87 14.79 4.30
C LEU A 85 -4.61 14.66 5.80
N LYS A 86 -3.34 14.68 6.23
CA LYS A 86 -2.98 14.67 7.66
C LYS A 86 -3.58 15.86 8.44
N ALA A 87 -3.82 17.00 7.79
CA ALA A 87 -4.44 18.16 8.45
C ALA A 87 -5.90 17.89 8.89
N PHE A 88 -6.57 16.89 8.30
CA PHE A 88 -7.92 16.48 8.70
C PHE A 88 -7.95 15.56 9.92
N ASN A 89 -6.79 15.22 10.51
CA ASN A 89 -6.67 14.37 11.69
C ASN A 89 -7.48 13.05 11.60
N HIS A 90 -7.52 12.43 10.41
CA HIS A 90 -8.29 11.21 10.14
C HIS A 90 -9.81 11.33 10.36
N SER A 91 -10.34 12.56 10.29
CA SER A 91 -11.78 12.79 10.31
C SER A 91 -12.46 12.25 9.05
N ASN A 92 -13.78 12.06 9.10
CA ASN A 92 -14.56 11.59 7.95
C ASN A 92 -14.52 12.56 6.76
N LEU A 93 -14.09 13.80 6.97
CA LEU A 93 -13.94 14.80 5.90
C LEU A 93 -12.86 14.43 4.89
N GLU A 94 -11.87 13.64 5.31
CA GLU A 94 -10.81 13.14 4.44
C GLU A 94 -11.39 12.30 3.28
N ASP A 95 -12.49 11.60 3.52
CA ASP A 95 -13.13 10.73 2.51
C ASP A 95 -13.73 11.50 1.34
N ALA A 96 -14.00 12.79 1.51
CA ALA A 96 -14.54 13.64 0.44
C ALA A 96 -13.43 14.23 -0.45
N VAL A 97 -12.16 14.10 -0.03
CA VAL A 97 -11.03 14.66 -0.76
C VAL A 97 -10.49 13.61 -1.72
N HIS A 98 -10.82 13.78 -2.99
CA HIS A 98 -10.40 12.90 -4.06
C HIS A 98 -9.40 13.58 -4.99
N ILE A 99 -8.54 12.76 -5.58
CA ILE A 99 -7.74 13.14 -6.74
C ILE A 99 -8.29 12.37 -7.93
N HIS A 100 -8.18 12.92 -9.13
CA HIS A 100 -8.41 12.14 -10.34
C HIS A 100 -7.14 12.15 -11.16
N CYS A 101 -6.52 10.99 -11.29
CA CYS A 101 -5.40 10.76 -12.18
C CYS A 101 -5.78 9.73 -13.24
N VAL A 102 -4.93 9.65 -14.26
CA VAL A 102 -4.99 8.60 -15.27
C VAL A 102 -3.77 7.68 -15.12
N LYS A 103 -3.84 6.48 -15.69
CA LYS A 103 -2.68 5.59 -15.79
C LYS A 103 -1.50 6.34 -16.43
N GLY A 104 -0.30 6.23 -15.85
CA GLY A 104 0.92 6.74 -16.47
C GLY A 104 1.31 5.94 -17.71
N ASN A 105 2.26 6.46 -18.50
CA ASN A 105 2.76 5.84 -19.74
C ASN A 105 3.70 4.64 -19.50
N THR A 106 3.31 3.71 -18.63
CA THR A 106 4.09 2.48 -18.37
C THR A 106 3.22 1.26 -18.64
N ASP A 107 3.69 0.41 -19.55
CA ASP A 107 3.03 -0.87 -19.87
C ASP A 107 3.65 -2.06 -19.13
N THR A 108 4.61 -1.79 -18.27
CA THR A 108 5.28 -2.81 -17.47
C THR A 108 4.55 -3.05 -16.16
N ILE A 109 4.38 -4.34 -15.83
CA ILE A 109 3.91 -4.75 -14.51
C ILE A 109 5.01 -4.48 -13.49
N LEU A 110 4.70 -3.77 -12.40
CA LEU A 110 5.66 -3.37 -11.36
C LEU A 110 6.31 -4.59 -10.67
N MET A 111 5.51 -5.62 -10.41
CA MET A 111 5.94 -6.86 -9.74
C MET A 111 5.53 -8.10 -10.55
N PRO A 112 6.19 -8.38 -11.68
CA PRO A 112 5.74 -9.41 -12.64
C PRO A 112 5.82 -10.84 -12.09
N ARG A 113 6.62 -11.06 -11.04
CA ARG A 113 6.85 -12.37 -10.40
C ARG A 113 6.09 -12.55 -9.08
N LEU A 114 5.22 -11.61 -8.72
CA LEU A 114 4.49 -11.63 -7.47
C LEU A 114 3.50 -12.81 -7.43
N THR A 115 3.60 -13.63 -6.39
CA THR A 115 2.70 -14.74 -6.10
C THR A 115 1.86 -14.47 -4.85
N GLU A 116 2.37 -13.69 -3.89
CA GLU A 116 1.66 -13.39 -2.66
C GLU A 116 1.76 -11.91 -2.28
N LEU A 117 0.61 -11.27 -2.09
CA LEU A 117 0.50 -9.89 -1.64
C LEU A 117 -0.33 -9.81 -0.37
N THR A 118 0.25 -9.29 0.71
CA THR A 118 -0.48 -8.95 1.93
C THR A 118 -0.45 -7.44 2.16
N ILE A 119 -1.63 -6.82 2.23
CA ILE A 119 -1.81 -5.40 2.52
C ILE A 119 -2.35 -5.27 3.95
N TYR A 120 -1.62 -4.59 4.82
CA TYR A 120 -2.03 -4.25 6.17
C TYR A 120 -2.68 -2.88 6.18
N VAL A 121 -3.87 -2.81 6.78
CA VAL A 121 -4.64 -1.59 6.91
C VAL A 121 -4.68 -1.24 8.39
N SER A 122 -4.10 -0.12 8.80
CA SER A 122 -4.32 0.42 10.14
C SER A 122 -5.67 1.17 10.23
N PRO A 123 -6.21 1.45 11.42
CA PRO A 123 -7.48 2.16 11.57
C PRO A 123 -7.53 3.53 10.87
N SER A 124 -6.39 4.21 10.73
CA SER A 124 -6.25 5.50 10.06
C SER A 124 -6.11 5.40 8.53
N GLU A 125 -5.88 4.21 7.97
CA GLU A 125 -5.56 4.02 6.55
C GLU A 125 -6.71 3.43 5.72
N PHE A 126 -7.91 3.34 6.29
CA PHE A 126 -9.07 2.82 5.55
C PHE A 126 -9.38 3.68 4.31
N SER A 127 -9.23 4.99 4.40
CA SER A 127 -9.46 5.93 3.29
C SER A 127 -8.55 5.64 2.09
N CYS A 128 -7.31 5.18 2.32
CA CYS A 128 -6.36 4.79 1.27
C CYS A 128 -6.98 3.79 0.28
N LEU A 129 -7.72 2.81 0.81
CA LEU A 129 -8.35 1.75 0.01
C LEU A 129 -9.32 2.26 -1.05
N SER A 130 -10.03 3.36 -0.77
CA SER A 130 -10.93 3.97 -1.77
C SER A 130 -10.17 4.77 -2.80
N ARG A 131 -9.12 5.48 -2.36
CA ARG A 131 -8.29 6.29 -3.25
C ARG A 131 -7.47 5.48 -4.25
N TYR A 132 -7.35 4.16 -4.11
CA TYR A 132 -6.66 3.35 -5.10
C TYR A 132 -7.25 3.48 -6.50
N MET A 133 -8.57 3.66 -6.62
CA MET A 133 -9.24 3.83 -7.92
C MET A 133 -9.05 5.23 -8.50
N ASP A 134 -8.90 6.22 -7.63
CA ASP A 134 -8.77 7.65 -7.96
C ASP A 134 -7.50 7.94 -8.78
N TYR A 135 -6.50 7.06 -8.70
CA TYR A 135 -5.27 7.17 -9.49
C TYR A 135 -5.37 6.65 -10.92
N GLY A 136 -6.49 6.01 -11.31
CA GLY A 136 -6.67 5.48 -12.66
C GLY A 136 -5.76 4.30 -13.02
N VAL A 137 -5.11 3.67 -12.02
CA VAL A 137 -4.20 2.53 -12.19
C VAL A 137 -4.90 1.25 -11.75
N SER A 138 -4.98 0.28 -12.66
CA SER A 138 -5.54 -1.04 -12.38
C SER A 138 -4.57 -1.92 -11.60
N SER A 139 -5.09 -2.89 -10.85
CA SER A 139 -4.26 -3.87 -10.11
C SER A 139 -3.31 -4.66 -11.01
N ASN A 140 -3.68 -4.86 -12.29
CA ASN A 140 -2.85 -5.54 -13.29
C ASN A 140 -1.54 -4.81 -13.61
N CYS A 141 -1.43 -3.52 -13.29
CA CYS A 141 -0.18 -2.77 -13.41
C CYS A 141 0.80 -3.12 -12.27
N ILE A 142 0.33 -3.72 -11.18
CA ILE A 142 1.15 -4.09 -10.03
C ILE A 142 1.53 -5.56 -10.08
N TYR A 143 0.56 -6.44 -10.36
CA TYR A 143 0.76 -7.89 -10.39
C TYR A 143 -0.05 -8.53 -11.51
N SER A 144 0.36 -9.74 -11.93
CA SER A 144 -0.45 -10.55 -12.84
C SER A 144 -1.47 -11.39 -12.06
N VAL A 145 -2.75 -11.28 -12.40
CA VAL A 145 -3.84 -12.09 -11.81
C VAL A 145 -3.62 -13.59 -12.03
N THR A 146 -2.99 -13.97 -13.15
CA THR A 146 -2.68 -15.39 -13.44
C THR A 146 -1.60 -15.93 -12.50
N ASN A 147 -0.56 -15.15 -12.23
CA ASN A 147 0.57 -15.55 -11.39
C ASN A 147 0.28 -15.42 -9.89
N LEU A 148 -0.61 -14.51 -9.51
CA LEU A 148 -0.95 -14.30 -8.11
C LEU A 148 -1.65 -15.54 -7.55
N CYS A 149 -1.12 -16.07 -6.45
CA CYS A 149 -1.69 -17.18 -5.69
C CYS A 149 -2.51 -16.66 -4.50
N LEU A 150 -2.12 -15.52 -3.94
CA LEU A 150 -2.78 -14.97 -2.75
C LEU A 150 -2.76 -13.44 -2.74
N LEU A 151 -3.94 -12.84 -2.58
CA LEU A 151 -4.15 -11.45 -2.17
C LEU A 151 -4.84 -11.43 -0.81
N ARG A 152 -4.13 -10.95 0.22
CA ARG A 152 -4.65 -10.83 1.58
C ARG A 152 -4.80 -9.36 1.98
N LEU A 153 -6.00 -8.99 2.39
CA LEU A 153 -6.26 -7.73 3.08
C LEU A 153 -6.34 -8.00 4.58
N ASN A 154 -5.33 -7.55 5.34
CA ASN A 154 -5.28 -7.63 6.78
C ASN A 154 -5.91 -6.35 7.37
N LEU A 155 -6.99 -6.55 8.11
CA LEU A 155 -7.79 -5.51 8.73
C LEU A 155 -7.58 -5.55 10.25
N PRO A 156 -7.66 -4.41 10.96
CA PRO A 156 -7.55 -4.41 12.40
C PRO A 156 -8.70 -5.17 13.06
N ALA A 157 -8.49 -5.71 14.25
CA ALA A 157 -9.53 -6.33 15.06
C ALA A 157 -10.73 -5.39 15.22
N ARG A 158 -11.94 -5.95 15.22
CA ARG A 158 -13.16 -5.14 15.38
C ARG A 158 -13.12 -4.28 16.65
N GLN A 159 -12.51 -4.77 17.72
CA GLN A 159 -12.41 -4.06 18.99
C GLN A 159 -11.48 -2.83 18.93
N SER A 160 -10.43 -2.86 18.08
CA SER A 160 -9.52 -1.72 17.91
C SER A 160 -10.07 -0.63 16.98
N ILE A 161 -11.04 -0.99 16.13
CA ILE A 161 -11.73 -0.05 15.22
C ILE A 161 -12.96 0.55 15.91
N PHE A 162 -13.61 -0.24 16.77
CA PHE A 162 -14.90 0.08 17.35
C PHE A 162 -14.86 -0.05 18.89
N PRO A 163 -14.39 0.98 19.64
CA PRO A 163 -14.62 1.01 21.09
C PRO A 163 -16.14 0.97 21.33
N HIS A 164 -16.57 0.29 22.40
CA HIS A 164 -17.93 -0.25 22.64
C HIS A 164 -19.18 0.61 22.33
N ASN A 165 -19.03 1.90 21.99
CA ASN A 165 -20.08 2.86 21.61
C ASN A 165 -19.94 3.46 20.19
N SER A 166 -19.01 3.00 19.36
CA SER A 166 -18.84 3.56 18.01
C SER A 166 -19.96 3.08 17.08
N GLU A 167 -20.84 4.03 16.78
CA GLU A 167 -22.01 4.02 15.91
C GLU A 167 -21.94 3.09 14.68
N PRO A 168 -23.09 2.51 14.23
CA PRO A 168 -23.25 1.80 12.96
C PRO A 168 -22.65 2.53 11.73
N PHE A 169 -22.54 3.85 11.83
CA PHE A 169 -21.91 4.74 10.85
C PHE A 169 -20.45 4.36 10.54
N HIS A 170 -19.58 4.19 11.55
CA HIS A 170 -18.17 3.88 11.32
C HIS A 170 -17.98 2.53 10.63
N ARG A 171 -18.82 1.55 11.00
CA ARG A 171 -18.81 0.23 10.37
C ARG A 171 -19.23 0.30 8.90
N ARG A 172 -20.25 1.10 8.58
CA ARG A 172 -20.67 1.34 7.18
C ARG A 172 -19.56 1.99 6.38
N ARG A 173 -18.89 3.01 6.94
CA ARG A 173 -17.74 3.70 6.35
C ARG A 173 -16.59 2.73 6.04
N CYS A 174 -16.09 1.97 7.03
CA CYS A 174 -15.02 0.98 6.80
C CYS A 174 -15.40 -0.06 5.73
N ASN A 175 -16.64 -0.56 5.76
CA ASN A 175 -17.12 -1.51 4.76
C ASN A 175 -17.19 -0.90 3.35
N GLN A 176 -17.51 0.39 3.23
CA GLN A 176 -17.48 1.10 1.95
C GLN A 176 -16.06 1.10 1.38
N HIS A 177 -15.06 1.44 2.18
CA HIS A 177 -13.67 1.43 1.72
C HIS A 177 -13.19 0.03 1.30
N ILE A 178 -13.57 -1.01 2.04
CA ILE A 178 -13.28 -2.40 1.67
C ILE A 178 -13.95 -2.77 0.34
N ARG A 179 -15.19 -2.32 0.10
CA ARG A 179 -15.88 -2.55 -1.19
C ARG A 179 -15.16 -1.86 -2.34
N SER A 180 -14.73 -0.62 -2.17
CA SER A 180 -13.92 0.10 -3.16
C SER A 180 -12.64 -0.68 -3.50
N PHE A 181 -11.92 -1.16 -2.48
CA PHE A 181 -10.74 -2.00 -2.69
C PHE A 181 -11.05 -3.30 -3.44
N ARG A 182 -12.15 -3.99 -3.10
CA ARG A 182 -12.55 -5.22 -3.79
C ARG A 182 -12.85 -4.98 -5.27
N HIS A 183 -13.45 -3.84 -5.60
CA HIS A 183 -13.67 -3.44 -6.98
C HIS A 183 -12.34 -3.16 -7.68
N TRP A 184 -11.48 -2.33 -7.09
CA TRP A 184 -10.16 -1.99 -7.61
C TRP A 184 -9.27 -3.21 -7.88
N SER A 185 -9.18 -4.12 -6.91
CA SER A 185 -8.36 -5.33 -6.99
C SER A 185 -8.94 -6.40 -7.93
N ASN A 186 -10.16 -6.19 -8.44
CA ASN A 186 -10.94 -7.20 -9.16
C ASN A 186 -11.03 -8.52 -8.38
N ALA A 187 -11.38 -8.43 -7.10
CA ALA A 187 -11.44 -9.56 -6.18
C ALA A 187 -12.33 -10.71 -6.69
N SER A 188 -13.35 -10.41 -7.50
CA SER A 188 -14.21 -11.41 -8.18
C SER A 188 -13.41 -12.35 -9.10
N SER A 189 -12.41 -11.83 -9.82
CA SER A 189 -11.55 -12.64 -10.69
C SER A 189 -10.53 -13.48 -9.92
N LEU A 190 -10.20 -13.07 -8.70
CA LEU A 190 -9.25 -13.78 -7.84
C LEU A 190 -9.90 -14.97 -7.12
N GLN A 191 -11.22 -14.98 -6.96
CA GLN A 191 -11.96 -16.07 -6.29
C GLN A 191 -11.33 -16.42 -4.93
N GLU A 192 -10.93 -17.69 -4.73
CA GLU A 192 -10.29 -18.21 -3.52
C GLU A 192 -8.90 -17.61 -3.24
N LYS A 193 -8.26 -17.00 -4.24
CA LYS A 193 -6.97 -16.32 -4.08
C LYS A 193 -7.12 -15.03 -3.25
N TYR A 194 -8.32 -14.47 -3.15
CA TYR A 194 -8.57 -13.28 -2.33
C TYR A 194 -9.09 -13.65 -0.94
N CYS A 195 -8.47 -13.12 0.11
CA CYS A 195 -8.97 -13.27 1.48
C CYS A 195 -8.89 -11.97 2.29
N GLN A 196 -9.82 -11.84 3.24
CA GLN A 196 -9.82 -10.80 4.27
C GLN A 196 -9.56 -11.45 5.61
N LYS A 197 -8.59 -10.93 6.37
CA LYS A 197 -8.27 -11.41 7.71
C LYS A 197 -8.39 -10.25 8.68
N TYR A 198 -9.06 -10.49 9.81
CA TYR A 198 -9.09 -9.57 10.94
C TYR A 198 -8.07 -10.05 11.96
N SER A 199 -7.15 -9.18 12.36
CA SER A 199 -6.06 -9.46 13.32
C SER A 199 -6.24 -8.70 14.60
#